data_AF-A0A7W0X4K1-F1
#
_entry.id   AF-A0A7W0X4K1-F1
#
_cell.length_a   1.000
_cell.length_b   1.000
_cell.length_c   1.000
_cell.angle_alpha   90.00
_cell.angle_beta   90.00
_cell.angle_gamma   90.00
#
_symmetry.space_group_name_H-M   'P 1'
#
loop_
_entity.id
_entity.type
_entity.pdbx_description
1 polymer ?
#
loop_
_entity_poly.entity_id
_entity_poly.type
_entity_poly.pdbx_seq_one_letter_code
_entity_poly.pdbx_strand_id
1 'polypeptide(L)' 'MWRQVPKVSGPNHWGSRLVFARDGTLFVTTGDRFAHRERAQDLATTIGKVIRINADGSIPQDNPFVKRGGA' A
#
# COMPACT_ATOMS: atom_id res chain seq x y z
N MET A 1 13.63 -0.37 -0.62
CA MET A 1 12.81 -1.46 -0.06
C MET A 1 11.52 -0.88 0.50
N TRP A 2 10.36 -1.33 0.00
CA TRP A 2 9.04 -0.87 0.47
C TRP A 2 8.64 -1.50 1.80
N ARG A 3 7.81 -0.80 2.60
CA ARG A 3 7.24 -1.29 3.87
C ARG A 3 5.87 -0.64 4.12
N GLN A 4 4.96 -1.39 4.76
CA GLN A 4 3.74 -0.81 5.32
C GLN A 4 4.06 0.19 6.45
N VAL A 5 3.56 1.41 6.32
CA VAL A 5 3.64 2.49 7.31
C VAL A 5 2.24 3.05 7.62
N PRO A 6 1.89 3.25 8.91
CA PRO A 6 2.62 2.78 10.09
C PRO A 6 2.56 1.25 10.26
N LYS A 7 3.46 0.71 11.09
CA LYS A 7 3.31 -0.67 11.59
C LYS A 7 2.18 -0.68 12.61
N VAL A 8 1.23 -1.58 12.43
CA VAL A 8 0.09 -1.77 13.34
C VAL A 8 -0.12 -3.25 13.62
N SER A 9 -0.68 -3.56 14.79
CA SER A 9 -1.09 -4.90 15.19
C SER A 9 -2.60 -5.09 15.06
N GLY A 10 -3.03 -6.34 15.03
CA GLY A 10 -4.44 -6.74 15.04
C GLY A 10 -4.60 -8.17 14.52
N PRO A 11 -5.66 -8.89 14.94
CA PRO A 11 -5.78 -10.32 14.70
C PRO A 11 -6.39 -10.69 13.35
N ASN A 12 -6.71 -9.71 12.49
CA ASN A 12 -7.51 -9.92 11.27
C ASN A 12 -6.98 -9.07 10.09
N HIS A 13 -7.58 -9.22 8.90
CA HIS A 13 -7.42 -8.36 7.72
C HIS A 13 -5.94 -8.03 7.39
N TRP A 14 -5.16 -9.04 7.02
CA TRP A 14 -3.72 -8.89 6.75
C TRP A 14 -3.41 -8.26 5.38
N GLY A 15 -4.23 -8.54 4.38
CA GLY A 15 -3.85 -8.35 2.98
C GLY A 15 -2.92 -9.49 2.53
N SER A 16 -1.69 -9.15 2.15
CA SER A 16 -0.58 -10.09 1.86
C SER A 16 -0.51 -10.67 0.45
N ARG A 17 -1.35 -10.23 -0.48
CA ARG A 17 -1.18 -10.59 -1.90
C ARG A 17 -0.08 -9.75 -2.55
N LEU A 18 0.80 -10.44 -3.30
CA LEU A 18 1.83 -9.90 -4.17
C LEU A 18 1.59 -10.37 -5.60
N VAL A 19 1.52 -9.46 -6.56
CA VAL A 19 1.29 -9.78 -7.99
C VAL A 19 2.13 -8.88 -8.87
N PHE A 20 3.01 -9.47 -9.69
CA PHE A 20 3.64 -8.74 -10.78
C PHE A 20 2.62 -8.48 -11.90
N ALA A 21 2.53 -7.24 -12.31
CA ALA A 21 1.73 -6.82 -13.45
C ALA A 21 2.49 -7.06 -14.77
N ARG A 22 1.77 -6.96 -15.88
CA ARG A 22 2.34 -7.17 -17.22
C ARG A 22 3.39 -6.12 -17.60
N ASP A 23 3.34 -4.95 -16.98
CA ASP A 23 4.29 -3.85 -17.16
C ASP A 23 5.56 -3.99 -16.28
N GLY A 24 5.67 -5.08 -15.50
CA GLY A 24 6.79 -5.33 -14.61
C GLY A 24 6.69 -4.64 -13.24
N THR A 25 5.64 -3.85 -12.98
CA THR A 25 5.36 -3.32 -11.63
C THR A 25 4.84 -4.42 -10.70
N LEU A 26 4.95 -4.19 -9.40
CA LEU A 26 4.45 -5.08 -8.35
C LEU A 26 3.28 -4.43 -7.63
N PHE A 27 2.15 -5.15 -7.59
CA PHE A 27 1.04 -4.84 -6.70
C PHE A 27 1.21 -5.54 -5.36
N VAL A 28 0.98 -4.81 -4.28
CA VAL A 28 0.98 -5.28 -2.90
C VAL A 28 -0.34 -4.89 -2.25
N THR A 29 -0.98 -5.83 -1.56
CA THR A 29 -2.21 -5.53 -0.79
C THR A 29 -1.93 -5.52 0.71
N THR A 30 -2.47 -4.50 1.39
CA THR A 30 -2.47 -4.39 2.84
C THR A 30 -3.90 -4.36 3.33
N GLY A 31 -4.17 -5.00 4.46
CA GLY A 31 -5.46 -4.85 5.14
C GLY A 31 -5.39 -3.83 6.29
N ASP A 32 -6.52 -3.60 6.94
CA ASP A 32 -6.71 -2.59 7.97
C ASP A 32 -6.57 -3.11 9.41
N ARG A 33 -6.23 -4.39 9.56
CA ARG A 33 -6.12 -5.08 10.85
C ARG A 33 -7.39 -5.08 11.71
N PHE A 34 -8.57 -4.91 11.10
CA PHE A 34 -9.90 -4.81 11.71
C PHE A 34 -10.10 -3.55 12.59
N ALA A 35 -9.10 -3.21 13.39
CA ALA A 35 -9.14 -2.07 14.32
C ALA A 35 -8.76 -0.72 13.69
N HIS A 36 -8.21 -0.67 12.47
CA HIS A 36 -7.73 0.57 11.83
C HIS A 36 -8.44 0.88 10.51
N ARG A 37 -9.72 0.50 10.41
CA ARG A 37 -10.57 0.66 9.21
C ARG A 37 -10.66 2.11 8.74
N GLU A 38 -10.63 3.07 9.65
CA GLU A 38 -10.64 4.51 9.36
C GLU A 38 -9.40 4.94 8.58
N ARG A 39 -8.25 4.29 8.80
CA ARG A 39 -7.01 4.57 8.07
C ARG A 39 -7.05 4.08 6.63
N ALA A 40 -8.00 3.22 6.27
CA ALA A 40 -8.21 2.82 4.88
C ALA A 40 -8.54 4.01 3.98
N GLN A 41 -9.20 5.06 4.50
CA GLN A 41 -9.50 6.29 3.77
C GLN A 41 -8.40 7.35 3.87
N ASP A 42 -7.50 7.22 4.84
CA ASP A 42 -6.36 8.12 4.99
C ASP A 42 -5.26 7.79 3.97
N LEU A 43 -5.01 8.72 3.06
CA LEU A 43 -3.98 8.60 2.01
C LEU A 43 -2.56 8.73 2.56
N ALA A 44 -2.36 9.34 3.74
CA ALA A 44 -1.04 9.46 4.36
C ALA A 44 -0.52 8.13 4.94
N THR A 45 -1.32 7.05 4.86
CA THR A 45 -0.95 5.72 5.34
C THR A 45 -1.09 4.65 4.26
N THR A 46 -0.38 3.56 4.46
CA THR A 46 -0.47 2.36 3.60
C THR A 46 -1.36 1.28 4.22
N ILE A 47 -2.26 1.64 5.14
CA ILE A 47 -3.20 0.71 5.78
C ILE A 47 -4.43 0.53 4.90
N GLY A 48 -4.82 -0.73 4.65
CA GLY A 48 -6.02 -1.04 3.85
C GLY A 48 -5.94 -0.57 2.40
N LYS A 49 -4.78 -0.73 1.74
CA LYS A 49 -4.52 -0.20 0.40
C LYS A 49 -4.14 -1.28 -0.61
N VAL A 50 -4.32 -0.94 -1.89
CA VAL A 50 -3.64 -1.58 -3.02
C VAL A 50 -2.49 -0.66 -3.42
N ILE A 51 -1.26 -1.13 -3.23
CA ILE A 51 -0.03 -0.38 -3.48
C ILE A 51 0.58 -0.87 -4.79
N ARG A 52 1.06 0.04 -5.64
CA ARG A 52 1.85 -0.25 -6.85
C ARG A 52 3.26 0.32 -6.72
N ILE A 53 4.26 -0.54 -6.84
CA ILE A 53 5.69 -0.17 -6.83
C ILE A 53 6.41 -0.76 -8.06
N ASN A 54 7.55 -0.22 -8.44
CA ASN A 54 8.45 -0.84 -9.41
C ASN A 54 9.08 -2.11 -8.82
N ALA A 55 9.63 -2.99 -9.66
CA ALA A 55 10.28 -4.24 -9.22
C ALA A 55 11.48 -4.02 -8.27
N ASP A 56 12.15 -2.87 -8.37
CA ASP A 56 13.23 -2.44 -7.47
C ASP A 56 12.71 -1.79 -6.15
N GLY A 57 11.39 -1.63 -6.03
CA GLY A 57 10.71 -1.01 -4.90
C GLY A 57 10.60 0.51 -4.95
N SER A 58 10.99 1.16 -6.06
CA SER A 58 10.75 2.59 -6.29
C SER A 58 9.29 2.90 -6.66
N ILE A 59 8.90 4.17 -6.65
CA ILE A 59 7.52 4.61 -6.90
C ILE A 59 7.33 4.91 -8.40
N PRO A 60 6.36 4.29 -9.09
CA PRO A 60 5.98 4.67 -10.46
C PRO A 60 5.54 6.14 -10.53
N GLN A 61 6.11 6.89 -11.47
CA GLN A 61 5.86 8.34 -11.62
C GLN A 61 4.45 8.70 -12.11
N ASP A 62 3.70 7.70 -12.57
CA ASP A 62 2.31 7.80 -13.04
C ASP A 62 1.31 7.31 -11.97
N ASN A 63 1.75 6.99 -10.74
CA ASN A 63 0.84 6.69 -9.64
C ASN A 63 -0.09 7.90 -9.35
N PRO A 64 -1.38 7.67 -9.03
CA PRO A 64 -2.41 8.71 -9.02
C PRO A 64 -2.20 9.82 -7.97
N PHE A 65 -1.37 9.58 -6.95
CA PHE A 65 -1.15 10.50 -5.84
C PHE A 65 0.27 11.07 -5.75
N VAL A 66 1.16 10.75 -6.70
CA VAL A 66 2.58 11.16 -6.63
C VAL A 66 2.79 12.69 -6.58
N LYS A 67 1.82 13.47 -7.08
CA LYS A 67 1.85 14.94 -7.09
C LYS A 67 1.05 15.57 -5.93
N ARG A 68 0.46 14.76 -5.06
CA ARG A 68 -0.37 15.23 -3.94
C ARG A 68 0.43 15.16 -2.65
N GLY A 69 0.73 16.32 -2.07
CA GLY A 69 1.37 16.38 -0.76
C GLY A 69 0.51 15.70 0.31
N GLY A 70 1.14 14.89 1.16
CA GLY A 70 0.46 14.15 2.24
C GLY A 70 -0.34 12.92 1.78
N ALA A 71 -0.04 12.39 0.59
CA ALA A 71 -0.61 11.17 0.04
C ALA A 71 0.47 10.22 -0.48
#